data_AF-A0A350X5S5-F1
#
_entry.id   AF-A0A350X5S5-F1
#
_cell.length_a   1.000
_cell.length_b   1.000
_cell.length_c   1.000
_cell.angle_alpha   90.00
_cell.angle_beta   90.00
_cell.angle_gamma   90.00
#
_symmetry.space_group_name_H-M   'P 1'
#
loop_
_entity.id
_entity.type
_entity.pdbx_description
1 polymer ?
#
loop_
_entity_poly.entity_id
_entity_poly.type
_entity_poly.pdbx_seq_one_letter_code
_entity_poly.pdbx_strand_id
1 'polypeptide(L)'
;MNSNDTNSEQSCYFFYFGLIVTGKGEREFLTKLFRSLMDSGICSFEIIRKVEQRDPITSEKRKIKMVGTGKLIPDEDTKEIGLPARRYLSSKPCTYVLLVDDLEHSRADQAKQVFNRYREALDTILREQKQRASVHFLVNMLEAYYFANAEAINTVLGTSLTDYETDVETIRHPKGELKHIDRGFDEVEHGGKILDCLDLEYILSRPETCASLRTLVAWCSKVLEKYPNPEYLDQSSTNKYRLSDGILSVITGSQLGEIE
;
A
#
# COMPACT_ATOMS: atom_id res chain seq x y z
N MET A 1 -41.94 10.48 -0.97
CA MET A 1 -41.53 9.10 -1.29
C MET A 1 -40.44 8.74 -0.30
N ASN A 2 -40.78 7.85 0.64
CA ASN A 2 -39.94 7.50 1.77
C ASN A 2 -38.67 6.81 1.29
N SER A 3 -37.53 7.48 1.49
CA SER A 3 -36.22 6.85 1.50
C SER A 3 -36.15 5.97 2.74
N ASN A 4 -36.41 4.68 2.57
CA ASN A 4 -36.08 3.69 3.58
C ASN A 4 -34.57 3.73 3.79
N ASP A 5 -34.16 4.18 4.98
CA ASP A 5 -32.85 3.92 5.57
C ASP A 5 -32.67 2.40 5.70
N THR A 6 -32.17 1.76 4.66
CA THR A 6 -31.52 0.46 4.77
C THR A 6 -30.07 0.66 5.15
N ASN A 7 -29.82 1.19 6.35
CA ASN A 7 -28.61 0.83 7.10
C ASN A 7 -28.82 -0.59 7.63
N SER A 8 -28.88 -1.57 6.71
CA SER A 8 -28.53 -2.92 7.11
C SER A 8 -27.02 -2.89 7.36
N GLU A 9 -26.62 -2.95 8.62
CA GLU A 9 -25.27 -3.30 9.05
C GLU A 9 -24.94 -4.68 8.48
N GLN A 10 -24.65 -4.74 7.19
CA GLN A 10 -24.33 -5.98 6.53
C GLN A 10 -22.95 -6.37 7.02
N SER A 11 -22.93 -7.34 7.92
CA SER A 11 -21.71 -7.90 8.48
C SER A 11 -20.78 -8.37 7.36
N CYS A 12 -19.55 -7.84 7.36
CA CYS A 12 -18.53 -8.15 6.37
C CYS A 12 -17.78 -9.42 6.75
N TYR A 13 -18.10 -10.53 6.09
CA TYR A 13 -17.39 -11.82 6.29
C TYR A 13 -16.23 -12.03 5.30
N PHE A 14 -15.97 -11.08 4.42
CA PHE A 14 -14.80 -11.12 3.54
C PHE A 14 -14.46 -9.72 3.05
N PHE A 15 -13.16 -9.38 3.05
CA PHE A 15 -12.65 -8.07 2.65
C PHE A 15 -11.89 -8.13 1.32
N TYR A 16 -12.22 -7.22 0.41
CA TYR A 16 -11.57 -7.14 -0.91
C TYR A 16 -10.70 -5.88 -0.99
N PHE A 17 -9.39 -6.03 -1.16
CA PHE A 17 -8.46 -4.92 -1.32
C PHE A 17 -8.04 -4.79 -2.78
N GLY A 18 -8.35 -3.65 -3.38
CA GLY A 18 -7.95 -3.30 -4.73
C GLY A 18 -6.71 -2.41 -4.72
N LEU A 19 -5.67 -2.82 -5.42
CA LEU A 19 -4.39 -2.14 -5.47
C LEU A 19 -4.27 -1.29 -6.74
N ILE A 20 -4.05 0.01 -6.56
CA ILE A 20 -3.59 0.92 -7.60
C ILE A 20 -2.11 1.14 -7.37
N VAL A 21 -1.25 0.73 -8.31
CA VAL A 21 0.21 0.75 -8.13
C VAL A 21 0.90 1.62 -9.17
N THR A 22 2.04 2.21 -8.83
CA THR A 22 2.83 3.00 -9.79
C THR A 22 3.96 2.22 -10.45
N GLY A 23 4.62 1.33 -9.71
CA GLY A 23 5.76 0.58 -10.22
C GLY A 23 5.38 -0.72 -10.94
N LYS A 24 6.28 -1.19 -11.80
CA LYS A 24 6.10 -2.41 -12.61
C LYS A 24 6.23 -3.67 -11.76
N GLY A 25 7.20 -3.71 -10.83
CA GLY A 25 7.39 -4.86 -9.94
C GLY A 25 6.18 -5.05 -9.02
N GLU A 26 5.62 -3.95 -8.53
CA GLU A 26 4.44 -3.92 -7.66
C GLU A 26 3.21 -4.47 -8.39
N ARG A 27 3.06 -4.17 -9.68
CA ARG A 27 1.98 -4.72 -10.49
C ARG A 27 2.05 -6.24 -10.58
N GLU A 28 3.25 -6.80 -10.68
CA GLU A 28 3.40 -8.25 -10.84
C GLU A 28 3.37 -8.98 -9.50
N PHE A 29 3.89 -8.36 -8.44
CA PHE A 29 4.24 -9.10 -7.22
C PHE A 29 3.77 -8.50 -5.90
N LEU A 30 3.21 -7.28 -5.85
CA LEU A 30 2.86 -6.65 -4.57
C LEU A 30 1.82 -7.47 -3.77
N THR A 31 0.91 -8.18 -4.44
CA THR A 31 -0.05 -9.06 -3.76
C THR A 31 0.63 -10.17 -2.96
N LYS A 32 1.82 -10.63 -3.39
CA LYS A 32 2.60 -11.64 -2.66
C LYS A 32 3.10 -11.12 -1.32
N LEU A 33 3.38 -9.83 -1.20
CA LEU A 33 3.79 -9.21 0.06
C LEU A 33 2.68 -9.35 1.14
N PHE A 34 1.41 -9.34 0.71
CA PHE A 34 0.26 -9.44 1.62
C PHE A 34 -0.22 -10.88 1.89
N ARG A 35 0.51 -11.90 1.45
CA ARG A 35 0.17 -13.31 1.67
C ARG A 35 -0.18 -13.62 3.13
N SER A 36 0.60 -13.12 4.08
CA SER A 36 0.41 -13.38 5.51
C SER A 36 -0.84 -12.74 6.08
N LEU A 37 -1.40 -11.72 5.42
CA LEU A 37 -2.73 -11.17 5.74
C LEU A 37 -3.84 -12.05 5.16
N MET A 38 -3.63 -12.58 3.95
CA MET A 38 -4.58 -13.47 3.25
C MET A 38 -4.65 -14.88 3.86
N ASP A 39 -3.62 -15.34 4.58
CA ASP A 39 -3.58 -16.65 5.24
C ASP A 39 -4.73 -16.88 6.23
N SER A 40 -5.32 -15.79 6.75
CA SER A 40 -6.52 -15.81 7.59
C SER A 40 -7.78 -16.29 6.85
N GLY A 41 -7.79 -16.26 5.51
CA GLY A 41 -8.93 -16.63 4.68
C GLY A 41 -10.08 -15.61 4.65
N ILE A 42 -9.92 -14.45 5.31
CA ILE A 42 -10.98 -13.42 5.40
C ILE A 42 -10.75 -12.23 4.47
N CYS A 43 -9.66 -12.22 3.71
CA CYS A 43 -9.39 -11.14 2.75
C CYS A 43 -8.62 -11.58 1.51
N SER A 44 -8.64 -10.72 0.49
CA SER A 44 -7.85 -10.88 -0.73
C SER A 44 -7.34 -9.54 -1.23
N PHE A 45 -6.23 -9.57 -1.97
CA PHE A 45 -5.63 -8.43 -2.63
C PHE A 45 -5.57 -8.68 -4.13
N GLU A 46 -6.01 -7.71 -4.94
CA GLU A 46 -5.89 -7.78 -6.40
C GLU A 46 -5.43 -6.45 -7.00
N ILE A 47 -4.65 -6.52 -8.08
CA ILE A 47 -4.22 -5.32 -8.81
C ILE A 47 -5.36 -4.86 -9.71
N ILE A 48 -5.91 -3.67 -9.41
CA ILE A 48 -7.01 -3.10 -10.19
C ILE A 48 -6.51 -2.12 -11.25
N ARG A 49 -5.32 -1.53 -11.06
CA ARG A 49 -4.73 -0.57 -11.99
C ARG A 49 -3.21 -0.40 -11.77
N LYS A 50 -2.45 -0.30 -12.86
CA LYS A 50 -1.12 0.35 -12.86
C LYS A 50 -1.26 1.76 -13.43
N VAL A 51 -0.69 2.75 -12.76
CA VAL A 51 -0.67 4.16 -13.21
C VAL A 51 0.77 4.65 -13.26
N GLU A 52 1.03 5.75 -13.95
CA GLU A 52 2.35 6.38 -13.84
C GLU A 52 2.46 7.15 -12.51
N GLN A 53 3.67 7.20 -11.96
CA GLN A 53 3.96 7.97 -10.75
C GLN A 53 3.69 9.46 -11.00
N ARG A 54 3.06 10.14 -10.04
CA ARG A 54 2.58 11.52 -10.22
C ARG A 54 3.48 12.54 -9.56
N ASP A 55 3.89 13.58 -10.29
CA ASP A 55 4.62 14.72 -9.72
C ASP A 55 3.73 15.60 -8.83
N PRO A 56 4.31 16.44 -7.95
CA PRO A 56 3.56 17.51 -7.31
C PRO A 56 2.84 18.42 -8.31
N ILE A 57 1.70 18.97 -7.90
CA ILE A 57 1.03 20.02 -8.69
C ILE A 57 1.82 21.32 -8.51
N THR A 58 2.65 21.66 -9.49
CA THR A 58 3.48 22.88 -9.48
C THR A 58 2.81 24.10 -10.12
N SER A 59 1.63 23.94 -10.74
CA SER A 59 0.93 25.04 -11.40
C SER A 59 -0.57 25.01 -11.12
N GLU A 60 -1.15 26.16 -10.73
CA GLU A 60 -2.60 26.30 -10.56
C GLU A 60 -3.38 26.18 -11.88
N LYS A 61 -2.73 26.37 -13.04
CA LYS A 61 -3.38 26.43 -14.36
C LYS A 61 -3.93 25.10 -14.90
N ARG A 62 -3.56 23.93 -14.34
CA ARG A 62 -4.07 22.60 -14.77
C ARG A 62 -5.34 22.14 -14.06
N LYS A 63 -5.94 23.01 -13.26
CA LYS A 63 -7.15 22.77 -12.51
C LYS A 63 -8.36 22.95 -13.44
N ILE A 64 -8.89 21.87 -14.03
CA ILE A 64 -10.12 21.88 -14.82
C ILE A 64 -11.31 21.65 -13.89
N LYS A 65 -12.34 22.50 -14.01
CA LYS A 65 -13.46 22.59 -13.05
C LYS A 65 -14.42 21.42 -13.29
N MET A 66 -14.55 20.50 -12.32
CA MET A 66 -15.57 19.45 -12.38
C MET A 66 -16.97 20.09 -12.36
N VAL A 67 -17.80 19.74 -13.34
CA VAL A 67 -19.22 20.13 -13.36
C VAL A 67 -19.93 19.42 -12.20
N GLY A 68 -20.46 20.20 -11.25
CA GLY A 68 -21.26 19.71 -10.12
C GLY A 68 -20.60 19.74 -8.73
N THR A 69 -19.28 19.94 -8.61
CA THR A 69 -18.59 20.03 -7.30
C THR A 69 -17.66 21.23 -7.14
N GLY A 70 -17.25 21.88 -8.23
CA GLY A 70 -16.35 23.05 -8.16
C GLY A 70 -14.90 22.76 -7.75
N LYS A 71 -14.57 21.54 -7.29
CA LYS A 71 -13.20 21.09 -7.02
C LYS A 71 -12.48 20.76 -8.33
N LEU A 72 -11.19 21.09 -8.39
CA LEU A 72 -10.38 21.06 -9.60
C LEU A 72 -9.34 19.95 -9.49
N ILE A 73 -9.59 18.78 -10.05
CA ILE A 73 -8.60 17.69 -10.15
C ILE A 73 -8.14 17.59 -11.60
N PRO A 74 -6.85 17.35 -11.87
CA PRO A 74 -6.39 16.99 -13.21
C PRO A 74 -7.23 15.84 -13.78
N ASP A 75 -7.67 15.99 -15.04
CA ASP A 75 -8.51 15.00 -15.73
C ASP A 75 -7.91 13.58 -15.69
N GLU A 76 -6.57 13.50 -15.71
CA GLU A 76 -5.83 12.23 -15.67
C GLU A 76 -5.92 11.51 -14.31
N ASP A 77 -5.73 12.21 -13.18
CA ASP A 77 -5.84 11.60 -11.85
C ASP A 77 -7.27 11.09 -11.61
N THR A 78 -8.27 11.84 -12.09
CA THR A 78 -9.66 11.41 -12.05
C THR A 78 -9.86 10.13 -12.85
N LYS A 79 -9.36 10.07 -14.09
CA LYS A 79 -9.52 8.93 -14.99
C LYS A 79 -8.76 7.69 -14.54
N GLU A 80 -7.57 7.85 -14.01
CA GLU A 80 -6.67 6.74 -13.71
C GLU A 80 -6.71 6.27 -12.26
N ILE A 81 -7.10 7.14 -11.32
CA ILE A 81 -7.10 6.82 -9.89
C ILE A 81 -8.54 6.85 -9.36
N GLY A 82 -9.20 8.00 -9.44
CA GLY A 82 -10.50 8.21 -8.81
C GLY A 82 -11.61 7.31 -9.38
N LEU A 83 -11.77 7.27 -10.71
CA LEU A 83 -12.82 6.46 -11.35
C LEU A 83 -12.60 4.95 -11.20
N PRO A 84 -11.38 4.40 -11.37
CA PRO A 84 -11.12 2.99 -11.08
C PRO A 84 -11.38 2.63 -9.62
N ALA A 85 -10.94 3.46 -8.67
CA ALA A 85 -11.21 3.24 -7.25
C ALA A 85 -12.71 3.21 -6.97
N ARG A 86 -13.47 4.19 -7.47
CA ARG A 86 -14.93 4.24 -7.31
C ARG A 86 -15.63 3.03 -7.90
N ARG A 87 -15.23 2.61 -9.11
CA ARG A 87 -15.79 1.42 -9.77
C ARG A 87 -15.55 0.17 -8.93
N TYR A 88 -14.34 0.02 -8.39
CA TYR A 88 -13.98 -1.12 -7.56
C TYR A 88 -14.78 -1.14 -6.24
N LEU A 89 -14.83 -0.01 -5.53
CA LEU A 89 -15.59 0.11 -4.27
C LEU A 89 -17.10 -0.16 -4.42
N SER A 90 -17.64 0.06 -5.62
CA SER A 90 -19.05 -0.18 -5.95
C SER A 90 -19.32 -1.62 -6.42
N SER A 91 -18.29 -2.43 -6.64
CA SER A 91 -18.44 -3.77 -7.23
C SER A 91 -18.95 -4.82 -6.24
N LYS A 92 -18.52 -4.73 -4.98
CA LYS A 92 -18.86 -5.66 -3.90
C LYS A 92 -18.96 -4.92 -2.56
N PRO A 93 -19.75 -5.43 -1.59
CA PRO A 93 -19.66 -4.96 -0.21
C PRO A 93 -18.24 -5.19 0.34
N CYS A 94 -17.86 -4.45 1.39
CA CYS A 94 -16.61 -4.70 2.12
C CYS A 94 -15.33 -4.57 1.26
N THR A 95 -15.41 -3.72 0.23
CA THR A 95 -14.29 -3.45 -0.68
C THR A 95 -13.51 -2.23 -0.24
N TYR A 96 -12.19 -2.24 -0.38
CA TYR A 96 -11.26 -1.18 0.00
C TYR A 96 -10.24 -0.97 -1.13
N VAL A 97 -9.67 0.24 -1.22
CA VAL A 97 -8.67 0.58 -2.24
C VAL A 97 -7.40 1.07 -1.59
N LEU A 98 -6.27 0.52 -1.98
CA LEU A 98 -4.94 1.01 -1.61
C LEU A 98 -4.28 1.57 -2.86
N LEU A 99 -3.88 2.83 -2.82
CA LEU A 99 -2.93 3.38 -3.78
C LEU A 99 -1.53 3.23 -3.18
N VAL A 100 -0.67 2.47 -3.84
CA VAL A 100 0.70 2.20 -3.41
C VAL A 100 1.65 2.79 -4.44
N ASP A 101 2.33 3.86 -4.05
CA ASP A 101 3.31 4.54 -4.88
C ASP A 101 4.72 4.05 -4.54
N ASP A 102 5.42 3.59 -5.55
CA ASP A 102 6.83 3.26 -5.55
C ASP A 102 7.69 4.55 -5.47
N LEU A 103 7.95 5.00 -4.23
CA LEU A 103 8.58 6.29 -3.96
C LEU A 103 10.09 6.19 -4.10
N GLU A 104 10.63 6.68 -5.21
CA GLU A 104 12.08 6.81 -5.38
C GLU A 104 12.71 7.78 -4.38
N HIS A 105 13.94 7.50 -3.95
CA HIS A 105 14.72 8.36 -3.06
C HIS A 105 14.82 9.81 -3.55
N SER A 106 14.97 10.00 -4.87
CA SER A 106 15.06 11.31 -5.53
C SER A 106 13.82 12.19 -5.31
N ARG A 107 12.72 11.58 -4.88
CA ARG A 107 11.40 12.20 -4.71
C ARG A 107 10.98 12.34 -3.24
N ALA A 108 11.82 11.95 -2.29
CA ALA A 108 11.52 11.97 -0.87
C ALA A 108 11.02 13.36 -0.39
N ASP A 109 11.67 14.44 -0.82
CA ASP A 109 11.30 15.82 -0.47
C ASP A 109 9.91 16.23 -0.98
N GLN A 110 9.40 15.54 -2.01
CA GLN A 110 8.11 15.81 -2.63
C GLN A 110 7.01 14.87 -2.12
N ALA A 111 7.35 13.85 -1.34
CA ALA A 111 6.43 12.77 -0.96
C ALA A 111 5.15 13.28 -0.30
N LYS A 112 5.23 14.32 0.55
CA LYS A 112 4.03 14.91 1.18
C LYS A 112 3.10 15.58 0.15
N GLN A 113 3.64 16.24 -0.86
CA GLN A 113 2.86 16.91 -1.89
C GLN A 113 2.19 15.89 -2.83
N VAL A 114 2.92 14.81 -3.17
CA VAL A 114 2.41 13.68 -3.96
C VAL A 114 1.29 12.96 -3.20
N PHE A 115 1.50 12.70 -1.91
CA PHE A 115 0.46 12.15 -1.03
C PHE A 115 -0.82 13.00 -1.06
N ASN A 116 -0.69 14.31 -0.86
CA ASN A 116 -1.84 15.21 -0.89
C ASN A 116 -2.56 15.20 -2.24
N ARG A 117 -1.83 15.12 -3.35
CA ARG A 117 -2.41 15.01 -4.70
C ARG A 117 -3.25 13.72 -4.84
N TYR A 118 -2.71 12.59 -4.42
CA TYR A 118 -3.45 11.31 -4.47
C TYR A 118 -4.68 11.32 -3.56
N ARG A 119 -4.56 11.83 -2.33
CA ARG A 119 -5.70 12.00 -1.43
C ARG A 119 -6.76 12.91 -2.01
N GLU A 120 -6.39 14.07 -2.54
CA GLU A 120 -7.35 15.00 -3.15
C GLU A 120 -8.13 14.34 -4.29
N ALA A 121 -7.43 13.58 -5.14
CA ALA A 121 -8.04 12.82 -6.24
C ALA A 121 -9.04 11.77 -5.74
N LEU A 122 -8.67 10.97 -4.74
CA LEU A 122 -9.54 9.96 -4.14
C LEU A 122 -10.72 10.62 -3.40
N ASP A 123 -10.47 11.56 -2.50
CA ASP A 123 -11.47 12.18 -1.63
C ASP A 123 -12.57 12.87 -2.43
N THR A 124 -12.21 13.57 -3.50
CA THR A 124 -13.19 14.31 -4.31
C THR A 124 -14.11 13.38 -5.08
N ILE A 125 -13.60 12.24 -5.55
CA ILE A 125 -14.38 11.28 -6.34
C ILE A 125 -15.17 10.33 -5.44
N LEU A 126 -14.61 9.91 -4.31
CA LEU A 126 -15.20 8.92 -3.40
C LEU A 126 -16.17 9.53 -2.39
N ARG A 127 -16.03 10.81 -2.02
CA ARG A 127 -16.92 11.53 -1.10
C ARG A 127 -17.15 10.76 0.21
N GLU A 128 -18.38 10.29 0.45
CA GLU A 128 -18.78 9.52 1.65
C GLU A 128 -18.08 8.16 1.79
N GLN A 129 -17.36 7.70 0.75
CA GLN A 129 -16.59 6.46 0.77
C GLN A 129 -15.07 6.69 0.88
N LYS A 130 -14.61 7.93 1.10
CA LYS A 130 -13.18 8.29 1.09
C LYS A 130 -12.33 7.50 2.12
N GLN A 131 -12.93 7.09 3.23
CA GLN A 131 -12.35 6.28 4.30
C GLN A 131 -12.11 4.82 3.89
N ARG A 132 -12.73 4.37 2.79
CA ARG A 132 -12.50 3.04 2.20
C ARG A 132 -11.31 3.04 1.23
N ALA A 133 -10.59 4.14 1.11
CA ALA A 133 -9.37 4.23 0.32
C ALA A 133 -8.22 4.82 1.13
N SER A 134 -6.99 4.36 0.87
CA SER A 134 -5.77 4.90 1.46
C SER A 134 -4.63 5.02 0.46
N VAL A 135 -3.67 5.88 0.78
CA VAL A 135 -2.44 6.11 0.00
C VAL A 135 -1.24 5.73 0.84
N HIS A 136 -0.34 4.92 0.27
CA HIS A 136 0.87 4.43 0.90
C HIS A 136 2.06 4.54 -0.04
N PHE A 137 3.26 4.55 0.54
CA PHE A 137 4.53 4.52 -0.19
C PHE A 137 5.30 3.25 0.12
N LEU A 138 5.94 2.68 -0.89
CA LEU A 138 7.08 1.78 -0.72
C LEU A 138 8.33 2.64 -0.92
N VAL A 139 9.03 2.95 0.17
CA VAL A 139 10.14 3.90 0.13
C VAL A 139 11.37 3.22 -0.48
N ASN A 140 11.89 3.82 -1.53
CA ASN A 140 12.96 3.31 -2.38
C ASN A 140 12.64 1.97 -3.06
N MET A 141 11.37 1.76 -3.44
CA MET A 141 10.89 0.56 -4.14
C MET A 141 10.71 -0.68 -3.26
N LEU A 142 9.95 -1.65 -3.78
CA LEU A 142 9.71 -2.93 -3.12
C LEU A 142 11.01 -3.69 -2.80
N GLU A 143 12.05 -3.52 -3.63
CA GLU A 143 13.36 -4.17 -3.45
C GLU A 143 14.10 -3.73 -2.19
N ALA A 144 13.83 -2.54 -1.64
CA ALA A 144 14.45 -2.11 -0.39
C ALA A 144 14.13 -3.10 0.75
N TYR A 145 12.88 -3.56 0.82
CA TYR A 145 12.41 -4.48 1.86
C TYR A 145 13.01 -5.88 1.75
N TYR A 146 13.65 -6.23 0.62
CA TYR A 146 14.36 -7.52 0.51
C TYR A 146 15.53 -7.56 1.49
N PHE A 147 16.17 -6.41 1.73
CA PHE A 147 17.30 -6.30 2.64
C PHE A 147 16.91 -6.36 4.12
N ALA A 148 15.62 -6.29 4.44
CA ALA A 148 15.12 -6.49 5.81
C ALA A 148 14.95 -7.98 6.15
N ASN A 149 15.06 -8.86 5.16
CA ASN A 149 15.09 -10.30 5.30
C ASN A 149 16.10 -10.88 4.29
N ALA A 150 17.38 -10.78 4.63
CA ALA A 150 18.48 -11.22 3.78
C ALA A 150 18.44 -12.72 3.48
N GLU A 151 17.82 -13.54 4.33
CA GLU A 151 17.62 -14.96 4.09
C GLU A 151 16.83 -15.22 2.80
N ALA A 152 15.83 -14.38 2.50
CA ALA A 152 15.09 -14.48 1.25
C ALA A 152 15.97 -14.22 0.02
N ILE A 153 16.88 -13.24 0.09
CA ILE A 153 17.86 -12.98 -0.97
C ILE A 153 18.83 -14.16 -1.10
N ASN A 154 19.37 -14.63 0.02
CA ASN A 154 20.33 -15.73 0.08
C ASN A 154 19.76 -17.02 -0.52
N THR A 155 18.50 -17.31 -0.24
CA THR A 155 17.80 -18.48 -0.78
C THR A 155 17.71 -18.47 -2.29
N VAL A 156 17.50 -17.29 -2.90
CA VAL A 156 17.28 -17.17 -4.35
C VAL A 156 18.58 -16.98 -5.12
N LEU A 157 19.50 -16.16 -4.60
CA LEU A 157 20.73 -15.77 -5.29
C LEU A 157 21.95 -16.59 -4.87
N GLY A 158 21.81 -17.49 -3.88
CA GLY A 158 22.93 -18.30 -3.37
C GLY A 158 23.99 -17.47 -2.64
N THR A 159 23.58 -16.36 -2.02
CA THR A 159 24.45 -15.42 -1.31
C THR A 159 24.52 -15.72 0.19
N SER A 160 25.32 -14.95 0.93
CA SER A 160 25.45 -15.05 2.39
C SER A 160 25.40 -13.67 3.05
N LEU A 161 24.40 -12.88 2.68
CA LEU A 161 24.12 -11.57 3.23
C LEU A 161 23.54 -11.70 4.64
N THR A 162 23.75 -10.68 5.46
CA THR A 162 23.01 -10.47 6.71
C THR A 162 21.96 -9.40 6.49
N ASP A 163 20.94 -9.36 7.36
CA ASP A 163 19.95 -8.29 7.32
C ASP A 163 20.62 -6.92 7.42
N TYR A 164 19.99 -5.95 6.77
CA TYR A 164 20.44 -4.58 6.84
C TYR A 164 20.30 -4.04 8.26
N GLU A 165 21.40 -3.54 8.82
CA GLU A 165 21.47 -3.19 10.24
C GLU A 165 20.52 -2.04 10.61
N THR A 166 20.29 -1.11 9.68
CA THR A 166 19.45 0.07 9.90
C THR A 166 18.14 -0.03 9.12
N ASP A 167 17.39 1.07 9.02
CA ASP A 167 16.13 1.08 8.27
C ASP A 167 16.38 0.94 6.77
N VAL A 168 15.83 -0.10 6.15
CA VAL A 168 15.95 -0.37 4.72
C VAL A 168 15.33 0.73 3.85
N GLU A 169 14.37 1.49 4.39
CA GLU A 169 13.80 2.67 3.73
C GLU A 169 14.84 3.80 3.55
N THR A 170 16.07 3.65 4.07
CA THR A 170 17.20 4.55 3.83
C THR A 170 18.12 4.13 2.66
N ILE A 171 17.96 2.91 2.12
CA ILE A 171 18.79 2.41 1.02
C ILE A 171 18.47 3.19 -0.26
N ARG A 172 19.41 3.99 -0.74
CA ARG A 172 19.19 4.91 -1.88
C ARG A 172 18.93 4.21 -3.21
N HIS A 173 19.60 3.08 -3.46
CA HIS A 173 19.58 2.38 -4.76
C HIS A 173 19.51 0.85 -4.58
N PRO A 174 18.44 0.28 -4.00
CA PRO A 174 18.41 -1.13 -3.63
C PRO A 174 18.54 -2.07 -4.84
N LYS A 175 18.02 -1.68 -6.00
CA LYS A 175 18.26 -2.41 -7.28
C LYS A 175 19.74 -2.42 -7.69
N GLY A 176 20.44 -1.31 -7.45
CA GLY A 176 21.87 -1.20 -7.71
C GLY A 176 22.67 -2.11 -6.78
N GLU A 177 22.30 -2.15 -5.51
CA GLU A 177 22.89 -3.06 -4.52
C GLU A 177 22.69 -4.53 -4.92
N LEU A 178 21.47 -4.93 -5.31
CA LEU A 178 21.18 -6.28 -5.79
C LEU A 178 22.01 -6.66 -7.03
N LYS A 179 22.17 -5.73 -7.98
CA LYS A 179 23.02 -5.94 -9.18
C LYS A 179 24.51 -5.97 -8.87
N HIS A 180 24.93 -5.37 -7.75
CA HIS A 180 26.31 -5.46 -7.28
C HIS A 180 26.59 -6.82 -6.64
N ILE A 181 25.63 -7.32 -5.85
CA ILE A 181 25.65 -8.65 -5.23
C ILE A 181 25.63 -9.76 -6.29
N ASP A 182 24.70 -9.66 -7.24
CA ASP A 182 24.59 -10.57 -8.38
C ASP A 182 24.41 -9.79 -9.68
N ARG A 183 25.43 -9.82 -10.54
CA ARG A 183 25.39 -9.17 -11.86
C ARG A 183 24.31 -9.73 -12.79
N GLY A 184 23.85 -10.97 -12.51
CA GLY A 184 22.77 -11.62 -13.23
C GLY A 184 21.37 -11.31 -12.67
N PHE A 185 21.24 -10.39 -11.70
CA PHE A 185 19.97 -10.09 -11.07
C PHE A 185 18.90 -9.61 -12.08
N ASP A 186 17.86 -10.44 -12.28
CA ASP A 186 16.66 -10.10 -13.05
C ASP A 186 15.55 -9.66 -12.10
N GLU A 187 15.12 -8.40 -12.22
CA GLU A 187 14.11 -7.78 -11.35
C GLU A 187 12.77 -8.52 -11.35
N VAL A 188 12.41 -9.15 -12.46
CA VAL A 188 11.12 -9.85 -12.58
C VAL A 188 11.26 -11.27 -12.08
N GLU A 189 12.22 -12.03 -12.60
CA GLU A 189 12.38 -13.44 -12.24
C GLU A 189 12.89 -13.62 -10.81
N HIS A 190 13.98 -12.94 -10.45
CA HIS A 190 14.55 -13.07 -9.11
C HIS A 190 13.73 -12.31 -8.08
N GLY A 191 13.25 -11.10 -8.41
CA GLY A 191 12.38 -10.33 -7.50
C GLY A 191 11.11 -11.10 -7.13
N GLY A 192 10.47 -11.75 -8.11
CA GLY A 192 9.30 -12.59 -7.87
C GLY A 192 9.57 -13.79 -6.95
N LYS A 193 10.75 -14.43 -7.07
CA LYS A 193 11.18 -15.54 -6.20
C LYS A 193 11.57 -15.05 -4.80
N ILE A 194 12.26 -13.91 -4.69
CA ILE A 194 12.62 -13.32 -3.39
C ILE A 194 11.36 -13.00 -2.61
N LEU A 195 10.34 -12.40 -3.26
CA LEU A 195 9.05 -12.12 -2.64
C LEU A 195 8.30 -13.38 -2.19
N ASP A 196 8.50 -14.53 -2.84
CA ASP A 196 7.95 -15.82 -2.37
C ASP A 196 8.65 -16.32 -1.09
N CYS A 197 9.85 -15.81 -0.80
CA CYS A 197 10.61 -16.12 0.41
C CYS A 197 10.53 -15.03 1.49
N LEU A 198 10.01 -13.84 1.19
CA LEU A 198 9.92 -12.76 2.18
C LEU A 198 8.91 -13.10 3.27
N ASP A 199 9.38 -12.97 4.50
CA ASP A 199 8.56 -13.01 5.71
C ASP A 199 8.22 -11.58 6.16
N LEU A 200 6.96 -11.16 5.92
CA LEU A 200 6.46 -9.84 6.32
C LEU A 200 6.40 -9.67 7.84
N GLU A 201 6.14 -10.73 8.61
CA GLU A 201 6.16 -10.68 10.07
C GLU A 201 7.58 -10.40 10.57
N TYR A 202 8.56 -11.12 10.03
CA TYR A 202 9.97 -10.89 10.34
C TYR A 202 10.41 -9.46 10.01
N ILE A 203 10.10 -8.96 8.81
CA ILE A 203 10.44 -7.59 8.38
C ILE A 203 9.86 -6.56 9.35
N LEU A 204 8.62 -6.75 9.81
CA LEU A 204 7.94 -5.81 10.71
C LEU A 204 8.22 -6.05 12.21
N SER A 205 8.93 -7.12 12.57
CA SER A 205 9.30 -7.44 13.96
C SER A 205 10.24 -6.42 14.62
N ARG A 206 10.90 -5.58 13.80
CA ARG A 206 11.77 -4.48 14.22
C ARG A 206 11.00 -3.16 14.27
N PRO A 207 10.49 -2.75 15.45
CA PRO A 207 9.57 -1.62 15.59
C PRO A 207 10.16 -0.29 15.13
N GLU A 208 11.49 -0.14 15.15
CA GLU A 208 12.21 1.08 14.80
C GLU A 208 12.47 1.28 13.29
N THR A 209 11.95 0.40 12.42
CA THR A 209 12.20 0.42 10.97
C THR A 209 10.92 0.27 10.15
N CYS A 210 11.04 0.47 8.83
CA CYS A 210 10.00 0.19 7.84
C CYS A 210 8.70 0.97 8.10
N ALA A 211 8.81 2.24 8.48
CA ALA A 211 7.66 3.05 8.91
C ALA A 211 6.54 3.11 7.85
N SER A 212 6.91 3.15 6.57
CA SER A 212 5.98 3.26 5.45
C SER A 212 5.26 1.94 5.19
N LEU A 213 5.98 0.82 5.15
CA LEU A 213 5.38 -0.51 5.07
C LEU A 213 4.50 -0.83 6.28
N ARG A 214 4.97 -0.50 7.50
CA ARG A 214 4.21 -0.71 8.74
C ARG A 214 2.89 0.05 8.70
N THR A 215 2.88 1.28 8.21
CA THR A 215 1.64 2.07 8.11
C THR A 215 0.65 1.47 7.11
N LEU A 216 1.15 0.90 6.01
CA LEU A 216 0.33 0.18 5.03
C LEU A 216 -0.32 -1.04 5.69
N VAL A 217 0.48 -1.89 6.33
CA VAL A 217 -0.01 -3.09 7.01
C VAL A 217 -0.97 -2.71 8.15
N ALA A 218 -0.67 -1.68 8.93
CA ALA A 218 -1.54 -1.18 9.98
C ALA A 218 -2.90 -0.74 9.45
N TRP A 219 -2.94 -0.08 8.29
CA TRP A 219 -4.21 0.33 7.68
C TRP A 219 -5.04 -0.89 7.26
N CYS A 220 -4.40 -1.90 6.65
CA CYS A 220 -5.06 -3.15 6.29
C CYS A 220 -5.58 -3.88 7.54
N SER A 221 -4.76 -4.03 8.58
CA SER A 221 -5.16 -4.68 9.84
C SER A 221 -6.35 -3.99 10.49
N LYS A 222 -6.37 -2.64 10.56
CA LYS A 222 -7.53 -1.89 11.08
C LYS A 222 -8.81 -2.09 10.28
N VAL A 223 -8.71 -2.30 8.97
CA VAL A 223 -9.87 -2.67 8.15
C VAL A 223 -10.34 -4.08 8.51
N LEU A 224 -9.42 -5.03 8.64
CA LEU A 224 -9.73 -6.41 9.02
C LEU A 224 -10.34 -6.50 10.42
N GLU A 225 -9.94 -5.63 11.36
CA GLU A 225 -10.52 -5.54 12.72
C GLU A 225 -12.05 -5.34 12.73
N LYS A 226 -12.64 -4.92 11.60
CA LYS A 226 -14.11 -4.83 11.43
C LYS A 226 -14.79 -6.18 11.19
N TYR A 227 -14.03 -7.28 11.13
CA TYR A 227 -14.59 -8.61 10.96
C TYR A 227 -15.50 -8.96 12.16
N PRO A 228 -16.73 -9.48 11.92
CA PRO A 228 -17.71 -9.71 12.98
C PRO A 228 -17.29 -10.69 14.07
N ASN A 229 -16.38 -11.63 13.77
CA ASN A 229 -15.95 -12.67 14.69
C ASN A 229 -14.46 -12.49 15.04
N PRO A 230 -14.13 -11.83 16.17
CA PRO A 230 -12.76 -11.56 16.56
C PRO A 230 -11.88 -12.80 16.72
N GLU A 231 -12.45 -14.00 16.86
CA GLU A 231 -11.69 -15.25 16.94
C GLU A 231 -10.96 -15.63 15.63
N TYR A 232 -11.43 -15.12 14.49
CA TYR A 232 -10.80 -15.33 13.17
C TYR A 232 -9.74 -14.29 12.86
N LEU A 233 -9.85 -13.13 13.50
CA LEU A 233 -8.75 -12.20 13.58
C LEU A 233 -7.83 -12.76 14.63
N ASP A 234 -6.82 -13.50 14.20
CA ASP A 234 -5.79 -13.92 15.13
C ASP A 234 -5.39 -12.67 15.94
N GLN A 235 -5.63 -12.68 17.26
CA GLN A 235 -5.28 -11.57 18.17
C GLN A 235 -3.77 -11.28 18.08
N SER A 236 -3.02 -12.18 17.43
CA SER A 236 -1.68 -11.93 16.95
C SER A 236 -1.62 -10.80 15.94
N SER A 237 -2.50 -10.55 14.95
CA SER A 237 -2.22 -9.68 13.79
C SER A 237 -1.57 -8.32 14.15
N THR A 238 -2.08 -7.61 15.15
CA THR A 238 -1.51 -6.33 15.64
C THR A 238 -0.19 -6.53 16.42
N ASN A 239 -0.08 -7.62 17.18
CA ASN A 239 1.14 -8.03 17.90
C ASN A 239 2.21 -8.67 17.00
N LYS A 240 1.80 -9.40 15.97
CA LYS A 240 2.53 -10.18 14.97
C LYS A 240 3.38 -9.23 14.16
N TYR A 241 2.76 -8.19 13.63
CA TYR A 241 3.45 -7.14 12.92
C TYR A 241 3.92 -5.99 13.82
N ARG A 242 3.81 -6.10 15.16
CA ARG A 242 4.22 -5.06 16.12
C ARG A 242 3.74 -3.66 15.73
N LEU A 243 2.44 -3.54 15.46
CA LEU A 243 1.85 -2.31 14.93
C LEU A 243 1.60 -1.26 16.02
N SER A 244 1.43 -1.69 17.27
CA SER A 244 1.15 -0.79 18.41
C SER A 244 2.38 -0.07 18.96
N ASP A 245 3.56 -0.67 18.81
CA ASP A 245 4.83 -0.20 19.36
C ASP A 245 5.85 0.19 18.28
N GLY A 246 5.53 -0.02 17.01
CA GLY A 246 6.38 0.35 15.88
C GLY A 246 6.21 1.80 15.41
N ILE A 247 7.25 2.32 14.75
CA ILE A 247 7.23 3.64 14.12
C ILE A 247 6.28 3.64 12.92
N LEU A 248 5.52 4.73 12.78
CA LEU A 248 4.59 4.93 11.67
C LEU A 248 5.08 6.06 10.78
N SER A 249 4.71 6.00 9.50
CA SER A 249 5.05 7.00 8.50
C SER A 249 4.40 8.33 8.87
N VAL A 250 5.25 9.36 8.96
CA VAL A 250 4.82 10.75 9.22
C VAL A 250 3.95 11.32 8.09
N ILE A 251 4.00 10.72 6.90
CA ILE A 251 3.26 11.21 5.73
C ILE A 251 1.88 10.57 5.65
N THR A 252 1.82 9.24 5.75
CA THR A 252 0.60 8.46 5.49
C THR A 252 -0.12 8.03 6.76
N GLY A 253 0.52 8.13 7.93
CA GLY A 253 0.00 7.65 9.21
C GLY A 253 -1.27 8.33 9.70
N SER A 254 -1.53 9.58 9.28
CA SER A 254 -2.73 10.31 9.68
C SER A 254 -4.04 9.62 9.24
N GLN A 255 -3.99 8.84 8.15
CA GLN A 255 -5.15 8.12 7.61
C GLN A 255 -5.63 6.98 8.54
N LEU A 256 -4.78 6.50 9.47
CA LEU A 256 -5.16 5.44 10.39
C LEU A 256 -6.25 5.87 11.38
N GLY A 257 -6.41 7.17 11.62
CA GLY A 257 -7.48 7.72 12.46
C GLY A 257 -8.81 7.95 11.72
N GLU A 258 -8.81 7.79 10.40
CA GLU A 258 -9.98 8.08 9.53
C GLU A 258 -10.83 6.83 9.24
N ILE A 259 -10.39 5.65 9.72
CA ILE A 259 -11.10 4.39 9.51
C ILE A 259 -12.28 4.33 10.50
N GLU A 260 -13.49 4.65 10.00
CA GLU A 260 -14.78 4.50 10.70
C GLU A 260 -15.39 3.12 10.45
#